data_AF-A0A1I2HV63-F1
#
_entry.id   AF-A0A1I2HV63-F1
#
_cell.length_a   1.000
_cell.length_b   1.000
_cell.length_c   1.000
_cell.angle_alpha   90.00
_cell.angle_beta   90.00
_cell.angle_gamma   90.00
#
_symmetry.space_group_name_H-M   'P 1'
#
loop_
_entity.id
_entity.type
_entity.pdbx_description
1 polymer ?
#
loop_
_entity_poly.entity_id
_entity_poly.type
_entity_poly.pdbx_seq_one_letter_code
_entity_poly.pdbx_strand_id
1 'polypeptide(L)'
;MNRRTASTAGLGLAFALEGLAAWKRFEARKDAFASAQRRALDLGRPLVVVGDPDTGMHTRMARAYPCGDLCVDINGCPACPVQLIADLTTERLPFEDDSVVVFVSCVLEYVADVRAAVTELARVAGPDNLFIVTVQPWTITAALYPGATWRDVSSGHNIAMQAVSPGRKALYAGTLAALIAGAVWPTR
;
A
#
# COMPACT_ATOMS: atom_id res chain seq x y z
N MET A 1 -15.42 23.54 26.40
CA MET A 1 -15.81 22.37 25.58
C MET A 1 -15.76 21.12 26.45
N ASN A 2 -16.84 20.34 26.53
CA ASN A 2 -16.89 19.13 27.38
C ASN A 2 -16.00 18.02 26.77
N ARG A 3 -15.41 17.15 27.61
CA ARG A 3 -14.57 16.01 27.23
C ARG A 3 -15.17 15.22 26.08
N ARG A 4 -16.46 14.88 26.18
CA ARG A 4 -17.18 14.11 25.16
C ARG A 4 -17.16 14.80 23.80
N THR A 5 -17.48 16.10 23.77
CA THR A 5 -17.47 16.91 22.53
C THR A 5 -16.07 16.96 21.92
N ALA A 6 -15.03 17.14 22.74
CA ALA A 6 -13.65 17.16 22.27
C ALA A 6 -13.21 15.81 21.68
N SER A 7 -13.52 14.70 22.36
CA SER A 7 -13.22 13.35 21.89
C SER A 7 -13.98 12.99 20.61
N THR A 8 -15.27 13.31 20.51
CA THR A 8 -16.06 13.09 19.29
C THR A 8 -15.50 13.90 18.12
N ALA A 9 -15.16 15.17 18.34
CA ALA A 9 -14.55 16.00 17.30
C ALA A 9 -13.19 15.44 16.85
N GLY A 10 -12.36 14.99 17.81
CA GLY A 10 -11.07 14.35 17.52
C GLY A 10 -11.20 13.07 16.70
N LEU A 11 -12.15 12.19 17.03
CA LEU A 11 -12.46 11.00 16.23
C LEU A 11 -12.92 11.38 14.82
N GLY A 12 -13.85 12.34 14.71
CA GLY A 12 -14.36 12.82 13.44
C GLY A 12 -13.23 13.31 12.54
N LEU A 13 -12.31 14.11 13.09
CA LEU A 13 -11.14 14.60 12.36
C LEU A 13 -10.21 13.45 11.94
N ALA A 14 -9.92 12.50 12.83
CA ALA A 14 -9.05 11.36 12.53
C ALA A 14 -9.60 10.52 11.36
N PHE A 15 -10.90 10.20 11.38
CA PHE A 15 -11.54 9.47 10.29
C PHE A 15 -11.65 10.28 8.99
N ALA A 16 -11.89 11.59 9.07
CA ALA A 16 -11.89 12.45 7.89
C ALA A 16 -10.51 12.48 7.21
N LEU A 17 -9.44 12.62 7.99
CA LEU A 17 -8.06 12.58 7.47
C LEU A 17 -7.70 11.22 6.88
N GLU A 18 -8.12 10.12 7.52
CA GLU A 18 -7.93 8.77 6.99
C GLU A 18 -8.67 8.59 5.66
N GLY A 19 -9.91 9.08 5.57
CA GLY A 19 -10.71 9.05 4.34
C GLY A 19 -10.08 9.86 3.21
N LEU A 20 -9.59 11.07 3.48
CA LEU A 20 -8.87 11.88 2.51
C LEU A 20 -7.57 11.19 2.04
N ALA A 21 -6.83 10.57 2.96
CA ALA A 21 -5.64 9.82 2.60
C ALA A 21 -5.97 8.60 1.72
N ALA A 22 -7.01 7.85 2.07
CA ALA A 22 -7.48 6.72 1.28
C ALA A 22 -7.94 7.14 -0.12
N TRP A 23 -8.65 8.27 -0.24
CA TRP A 23 -9.04 8.85 -1.53
C TRP A 23 -7.82 9.24 -2.36
N LYS A 24 -6.89 10.00 -1.79
CA LYS A 24 -5.65 10.39 -2.48
C LYS A 24 -4.84 9.18 -2.92
N ARG A 25 -4.78 8.13 -2.09
CA ARG A 25 -4.12 6.86 -2.43
C ARG A 25 -4.84 6.15 -3.57
N PHE A 26 -6.17 6.16 -3.59
CA PHE A 26 -6.95 5.58 -4.67
C PHE A 26 -6.63 6.24 -6.02
N GLU A 27 -6.62 7.57 -6.09
CA GLU A 27 -6.24 8.30 -7.30
C GLU A 27 -4.78 8.06 -7.67
N ALA A 28 -3.85 8.08 -6.71
CA ALA A 28 -2.44 7.78 -6.98
C ALA A 28 -2.24 6.38 -7.59
N ARG A 29 -3.00 5.37 -7.14
CA ARG A 29 -2.97 4.02 -7.74
C ARG A 29 -3.47 4.00 -9.18
N LYS A 30 -4.54 4.73 -9.48
CA LYS A 30 -5.05 4.89 -10.86
C LYS A 30 -4.01 5.53 -11.77
N ASP A 31 -3.45 6.65 -11.34
CA ASP A 31 -2.50 7.44 -12.13
C ASP A 31 -1.18 6.70 -12.35
N ALA A 32 -0.65 6.05 -11.31
CA ALA A 32 0.57 5.26 -11.40
C ALA A 32 0.38 4.03 -12.29
N PHE A 33 -0.75 3.32 -12.16
CA PHE A 33 -1.07 2.21 -13.06
C PHE A 33 -1.15 2.68 -14.52
N ALA A 34 -1.88 3.76 -14.80
CA ALA A 34 -2.02 4.29 -16.16
C ALA A 34 -0.66 4.72 -16.75
N SER A 35 0.24 5.23 -15.91
CA SER A 35 1.60 5.58 -16.31
C SER A 35 2.46 4.34 -16.59
N ALA A 36 2.38 3.32 -15.74
CA ALA A 36 3.05 2.03 -15.97
C ALA A 36 2.53 1.34 -17.23
N GLN A 37 1.22 1.37 -17.49
CA GLN A 37 0.62 0.80 -18.69
C GLN A 37 1.08 1.51 -19.96
N ARG A 38 1.09 2.84 -19.97
CA ARG A 38 1.64 3.61 -21.11
C ARG A 38 3.09 3.24 -21.35
N ARG A 39 3.91 3.18 -20.29
CA ARG A 39 5.32 2.80 -20.39
C ARG A 39 5.51 1.39 -20.95
N ALA A 40 4.69 0.44 -20.51
CA ALA A 40 4.70 -0.94 -21.00
C ALA A 40 4.40 -1.00 -22.51
N LEU A 41 3.37 -0.27 -22.95
CA LEU A 41 2.99 -0.17 -24.37
C LEU A 41 4.08 0.49 -25.20
N ASP A 42 4.67 1.60 -24.73
CA ASP A 42 5.73 2.33 -25.43
C ASP A 42 7.00 1.48 -25.64
N LEU A 43 7.32 0.62 -24.68
CA LEU A 43 8.47 -0.28 -24.74
C LEU A 43 8.17 -1.63 -25.41
N GLY A 44 6.90 -1.96 -25.64
CA GLY A 44 6.48 -3.31 -26.05
C GLY A 44 6.84 -4.39 -25.01
N ARG A 45 6.83 -4.03 -23.72
CA ARG A 45 7.16 -4.93 -22.59
C ARG A 45 5.90 -5.28 -21.81
N PRO A 46 5.83 -6.47 -21.18
CA PRO A 46 4.68 -6.84 -20.36
C PRO A 46 4.60 -5.96 -19.09
N LEU A 47 3.37 -5.67 -18.67
CA LEU A 47 3.06 -5.00 -17.41
C LEU A 47 2.76 -6.03 -16.32
N VAL A 48 3.66 -6.10 -15.34
CA VAL A 48 3.48 -6.89 -14.12
C VAL A 48 2.87 -6.02 -13.03
N VAL A 49 1.73 -6.44 -12.50
CA VAL A 49 1.07 -5.80 -11.36
C VAL A 49 1.37 -6.60 -10.12
N VAL A 50 1.91 -5.93 -9.10
CA VAL A 50 2.25 -6.51 -7.81
C VAL A 50 1.23 -6.03 -6.77
N GLY A 51 0.54 -6.99 -6.18
CA GLY A 51 -0.56 -6.77 -5.25
C GLY A 51 -1.91 -6.96 -5.92
N ASP A 52 -2.75 -7.83 -5.34
CA ASP A 52 -4.05 -8.15 -5.90
C ASP A 52 -4.97 -6.90 -5.99
N PRO A 53 -5.44 -6.53 -7.19
CA PRO A 53 -6.32 -5.36 -7.41
C PRO A 53 -7.63 -5.40 -6.62
N ASP A 54 -8.07 -6.59 -6.21
CA ASP A 54 -9.37 -6.85 -5.59
C ASP A 54 -9.30 -7.07 -4.08
N THR A 55 -8.10 -7.23 -3.51
CA THR A 55 -7.93 -7.34 -2.06
C THR A 55 -7.55 -6.01 -1.44
N GLY A 56 -8.28 -5.66 -0.37
CA GLY A 56 -8.18 -4.37 0.32
C GLY A 56 -9.55 -3.90 0.81
N MET A 57 -9.58 -3.24 1.97
CA MET A 57 -10.83 -2.77 2.58
C MET A 57 -11.61 -1.80 1.67
N HIS A 58 -10.92 -1.08 0.78
CA HIS A 58 -11.52 -0.09 -0.14
C HIS A 58 -11.70 -0.61 -1.58
N THR A 59 -10.99 -1.65 -2.01
CA THR A 59 -11.05 -2.18 -3.39
C THR A 59 -12.28 -3.04 -3.65
N ARG A 60 -12.97 -3.50 -2.59
CA ARG A 60 -14.27 -4.19 -2.69
C ARG A 60 -15.42 -3.31 -3.22
N MET A 61 -15.29 -1.98 -3.16
CA MET A 61 -16.32 -1.05 -3.65
C MET A 61 -16.08 -0.66 -5.12
N ALA A 62 -14.82 -0.40 -5.48
CA ALA A 62 -14.41 -0.11 -6.84
C ALA A 62 -12.93 -0.48 -7.02
N ARG A 63 -12.62 -1.14 -8.13
CA ARG A 63 -11.25 -1.49 -8.50
C ARG A 63 -10.51 -0.23 -8.95
N ALA A 64 -9.32 0.03 -8.39
CA ALA A 64 -8.51 1.20 -8.74
C ALA A 64 -7.71 0.99 -10.04
N TYR A 65 -7.32 -0.24 -10.35
CA TYR A 65 -6.49 -0.58 -11.51
C TYR A 65 -6.77 -2.03 -11.95
N PRO A 66 -6.64 -2.39 -13.23
CA PRO A 66 -6.80 -3.75 -13.70
C PRO A 66 -5.55 -4.62 -13.41
N CYS A 67 -5.59 -5.89 -13.81
CA CYS A 67 -4.58 -6.91 -13.48
C CYS A 67 -3.22 -6.76 -14.18
N GLY A 68 -3.09 -5.86 -15.16
CA GLY A 68 -1.96 -5.89 -16.09
C GLY A 68 -1.95 -7.15 -16.96
N ASP A 69 -0.77 -7.50 -17.48
CA ASP A 69 -0.54 -8.74 -18.23
C ASP A 69 -0.28 -9.93 -17.31
N LEU A 70 0.27 -9.68 -16.12
CA LEU A 70 0.46 -10.66 -15.04
C LEU A 70 0.24 -10.00 -13.68
N CYS A 71 -0.59 -10.62 -12.82
CA CYS A 71 -0.69 -10.24 -11.41
C CYS A 71 0.22 -11.11 -10.53
N VAL A 72 0.98 -10.51 -9.62
CA VAL A 72 1.84 -11.19 -8.65
C VAL A 72 1.38 -10.83 -7.24
N ASP A 73 1.02 -11.84 -6.44
CA ASP A 73 0.67 -11.67 -5.04
C ASP A 73 0.98 -12.94 -4.25
N ILE A 74 1.41 -12.80 -2.99
CA ILE A 74 1.73 -13.95 -2.13
C ILE A 74 0.51 -14.85 -1.84
N ASN A 75 -0.70 -14.29 -1.92
CA ASN A 75 -1.97 -15.02 -1.76
C ASN A 75 -2.64 -15.32 -3.11
N GLY A 76 -2.05 -14.89 -4.22
CA GLY A 76 -2.66 -14.91 -5.55
C GLY A 76 -3.66 -13.78 -5.80
N CYS A 77 -4.08 -13.66 -7.05
CA CYS A 77 -5.07 -12.70 -7.54
C CYS A 77 -6.21 -13.44 -8.26
N PRO A 78 -7.19 -14.02 -7.54
CA PRO A 78 -8.19 -14.94 -8.13
C PRO A 78 -9.06 -14.34 -9.23
N ALA A 79 -9.27 -13.01 -9.22
CA ALA A 79 -10.05 -12.31 -10.22
C ALA A 79 -9.23 -11.90 -11.46
N CYS A 80 -7.93 -12.20 -11.48
CA CYS A 80 -7.05 -11.94 -12.61
C CYS A 80 -6.89 -13.18 -13.49
N PRO A 81 -6.96 -13.03 -14.82
CA PRO A 81 -6.90 -14.17 -15.74
C PRO A 81 -5.51 -14.83 -15.76
N VAL A 82 -4.47 -14.04 -15.53
CA VAL A 82 -3.08 -14.50 -15.46
C VAL A 82 -2.50 -14.02 -14.14
N GLN A 83 -2.04 -14.96 -13.33
CA GLN A 83 -1.49 -14.69 -12.01
C GLN A 83 -0.28 -15.57 -11.71
N LEU A 84 0.59 -15.08 -10.85
CA LEU A 84 1.71 -15.79 -10.27
C LEU A 84 1.64 -15.61 -8.75
N ILE A 85 1.56 -16.73 -8.04
CA ILE A 85 1.67 -16.73 -6.59
C ILE A 85 3.16 -16.78 -6.26
N ALA A 86 3.69 -15.72 -5.65
CA ALA A 86 5.10 -15.63 -5.28
C ALA A 86 5.31 -14.72 -4.08
N ASP A 87 6.21 -15.13 -3.19
CA ASP A 87 6.78 -14.28 -2.15
C ASP A 87 8.01 -13.53 -2.69
N LEU A 88 7.84 -12.24 -2.97
CA LEU A 88 8.91 -11.36 -3.46
C LEU A 88 10.13 -11.25 -2.54
N THR A 89 10.01 -11.68 -1.29
CA THR A 89 11.11 -11.60 -0.31
C THR A 89 12.04 -12.79 -0.39
N THR A 90 11.60 -13.91 -0.96
CA THR A 90 12.35 -15.17 -0.97
C THR A 90 12.44 -15.80 -2.36
N GLU A 91 11.50 -15.51 -3.25
CA GLU A 91 11.40 -16.09 -4.57
C GLU A 91 11.92 -15.15 -5.65
N ARG A 92 12.50 -15.75 -6.70
CA ARG A 92 12.92 -15.04 -7.91
C ARG A 92 11.80 -15.13 -8.94
N LEU A 93 11.36 -13.98 -9.44
CA LEU A 93 10.35 -13.91 -10.49
C LEU A 93 10.91 -14.47 -11.81
N PRO A 94 10.07 -15.13 -12.63
CA PRO A 94 10.48 -15.80 -13.87
C PRO A 94 10.66 -14.79 -15.02
N PHE A 95 11.37 -13.71 -14.75
CA PHE A 95 11.68 -12.64 -15.70
C PHE A 95 13.18 -12.40 -15.74
N GLU A 96 13.68 -12.13 -16.94
CA GLU A 96 15.03 -11.65 -17.16
C GLU A 96 15.20 -10.25 -16.54
N ASP A 97 16.45 -9.88 -16.29
CA ASP A 97 16.79 -8.54 -15.81
C ASP A 97 16.33 -7.48 -16.84
N ASP A 98 15.75 -6.38 -16.34
CA ASP A 98 15.23 -5.26 -17.15
C ASP A 98 14.38 -5.72 -18.36
N SER A 99 13.42 -6.61 -18.11
CA SER A 99 12.54 -7.17 -19.16
C SER A 99 11.07 -6.79 -19.04
N VAL A 100 10.61 -6.31 -17.89
CA VAL A 100 9.18 -5.98 -17.66
C VAL A 100 8.97 -4.57 -17.13
N VAL A 101 7.75 -4.05 -17.23
CA VAL A 101 7.33 -2.86 -16.47
C VAL A 101 6.56 -3.32 -15.24
N VAL A 102 6.85 -2.75 -14.07
CA VAL A 102 6.27 -3.18 -12.81
C VAL A 102 5.46 -2.05 -12.18
N PHE A 103 4.23 -2.36 -11.79
CA PHE A 103 3.41 -1.51 -10.94
C PHE A 103 3.17 -2.20 -9.59
N VAL A 104 3.50 -1.54 -8.48
CA VAL A 104 3.33 -2.04 -7.11
C VAL A 104 2.32 -1.18 -6.38
N SER A 105 1.26 -1.80 -5.86
CA SER A 105 0.21 -1.08 -5.13
C SER A 105 0.12 -1.52 -3.67
N CYS A 106 0.71 -0.73 -2.78
CA CYS A 106 0.60 -0.87 -1.32
C CYS A 106 1.00 -2.28 -0.82
N VAL A 107 2.04 -2.89 -1.40
CA VAL A 107 2.53 -4.23 -1.00
C VAL A 107 3.71 -4.13 -0.06
N LEU A 108 4.62 -3.18 -0.29
CA LEU A 108 5.90 -3.09 0.43
C LEU A 108 5.74 -2.85 1.94
N GLU A 109 4.57 -2.39 2.37
CA GLU A 109 4.20 -2.22 3.78
C GLU A 109 4.09 -3.54 4.55
N TYR A 110 3.86 -4.65 3.84
CA TYR A 110 3.42 -5.91 4.41
C TYR A 110 4.39 -7.07 4.17
N VAL A 111 5.43 -6.86 3.37
CA VAL A 111 6.45 -7.89 3.08
C VAL A 111 7.37 -8.14 4.29
N ALA A 112 7.90 -9.36 4.40
CA ALA A 112 8.83 -9.73 5.48
C ALA A 112 10.18 -9.00 5.36
N ASP A 113 10.76 -8.97 4.16
CA ASP A 113 12.00 -8.26 3.84
C ASP A 113 11.80 -7.31 2.65
N VAL A 114 11.67 -6.02 2.97
CA VAL A 114 11.47 -4.98 1.96
C VAL A 114 12.68 -4.75 1.07
N ARG A 115 13.89 -5.04 1.56
CA ARG A 115 15.12 -4.90 0.76
C ARG A 115 15.18 -5.99 -0.29
N ALA A 116 14.89 -7.24 0.09
CA ALA A 116 14.83 -8.36 -0.84
C ALA A 116 13.78 -8.11 -1.92
N ALA A 117 12.56 -7.72 -1.52
CA ALA A 117 11.47 -7.41 -2.45
C ALA A 117 11.84 -6.28 -3.42
N VAL A 118 12.35 -5.13 -2.93
CA VAL A 118 12.74 -4.01 -3.80
C VAL A 118 13.90 -4.40 -4.74
N THR A 119 14.84 -5.22 -4.27
CA THR A 119 15.96 -5.70 -5.10
C THR A 119 15.45 -6.54 -6.27
N GLU A 120 14.54 -7.47 -6.01
CA GLU A 120 13.97 -8.32 -7.05
C GLU A 120 13.11 -7.52 -8.04
N LEU A 121 12.28 -6.60 -7.53
CA LEU A 121 11.46 -5.74 -8.38
C LEU A 121 12.30 -4.81 -9.25
N ALA A 122 13.35 -4.20 -8.69
CA ALA A 122 14.28 -3.35 -9.44
C ALA A 122 15.07 -4.16 -10.49
N ARG A 123 15.43 -5.41 -10.20
CA ARG A 123 16.11 -6.30 -11.14
C ARG A 123 15.27 -6.53 -12.39
N VAL A 124 14.02 -6.95 -12.24
CA VAL A 124 13.16 -7.27 -13.40
C VAL A 124 12.65 -6.01 -14.13
N ALA A 125 12.46 -4.91 -13.39
CA ALA A 125 11.98 -3.66 -13.95
C ALA A 125 13.07 -2.86 -14.67
N GLY A 126 14.29 -2.86 -14.15
CA GLY A 126 15.30 -1.86 -14.51
C GLY A 126 14.99 -0.47 -13.91
N PRO A 127 15.82 0.54 -14.24
CA PRO A 127 15.87 1.81 -13.51
C PRO A 127 14.62 2.71 -13.67
N ASP A 128 13.91 2.63 -14.79
CA ASP A 128 12.83 3.57 -15.15
C ASP A 128 11.44 2.93 -15.22
N ASN A 129 11.32 1.64 -14.90
CA ASN A 129 10.08 0.88 -15.15
C ASN A 129 9.44 0.33 -13.87
N LEU A 130 9.79 0.89 -12.71
CA LEU A 130 9.23 0.52 -11.41
C LEU A 130 8.35 1.64 -10.86
N PHE A 131 7.04 1.43 -10.88
CA PHE A 131 6.03 2.39 -10.42
C PHE A 131 5.46 1.90 -9.09
N ILE A 132 5.67 2.66 -8.01
CA ILE A 132 5.27 2.24 -6.66
C ILE A 132 4.31 3.25 -6.05
N VAL A 133 3.21 2.74 -5.48
CA VAL A 133 2.33 3.52 -4.61
C VAL A 133 2.33 2.90 -3.22
N THR A 134 2.57 3.72 -2.22
CA THR A 134 2.62 3.34 -0.81
C THR A 134 1.43 3.89 -0.02
N VAL A 135 1.21 3.34 1.16
CA VAL A 135 0.32 3.88 2.19
C VAL A 135 0.99 5.09 2.82
N GLN A 136 0.25 6.20 2.92
CA GLN A 136 0.77 7.43 3.52
C GLN A 136 1.22 7.16 4.97
N PRO A 137 2.49 7.43 5.33
CA PRO A 137 3.11 6.88 6.53
C PRO A 137 2.52 7.38 7.85
N TRP A 138 1.79 8.51 7.82
CA TRP A 138 1.15 9.13 8.96
C TRP A 138 -0.27 8.60 9.26
N THR A 139 -0.83 7.77 8.38
CA THR A 139 -2.21 7.27 8.51
C THR A 139 -2.37 6.21 9.59
N ILE A 140 -3.61 6.01 10.03
CA ILE A 140 -3.98 4.89 10.91
C ILE A 140 -3.73 3.57 10.17
N THR A 141 -4.05 3.50 8.87
CA THR A 141 -3.76 2.32 8.03
C THR A 141 -2.27 1.95 8.09
N ALA A 142 -1.36 2.90 7.88
CA ALA A 142 0.08 2.62 7.89
C ALA A 142 0.61 2.12 9.27
N ALA A 143 -0.10 2.42 10.36
CA ALA A 143 0.30 2.00 11.69
C ALA A 143 -0.35 0.68 12.13
N LEU A 144 -1.64 0.50 11.83
CA LEU A 144 -2.49 -0.50 12.48
C LEU A 144 -3.11 -1.52 11.51
N TYR A 145 -2.97 -1.36 10.18
CA TYR A 145 -3.50 -2.35 9.25
C TYR A 145 -2.85 -3.73 9.52
N PRO A 146 -3.59 -4.84 9.44
CA PRO A 146 -3.04 -6.17 9.66
C PRO A 146 -1.81 -6.41 8.77
N GLY A 147 -0.70 -6.85 9.38
CA GLY A 147 0.57 -7.06 8.67
C GLY A 147 1.41 -5.81 8.43
N ALA A 148 0.95 -4.61 8.80
CA ALA A 148 1.73 -3.38 8.63
C ALA A 148 3.08 -3.48 9.37
N THR A 149 4.15 -3.62 8.59
CA THR A 149 5.52 -3.85 9.05
C THR A 149 6.43 -2.72 8.62
N TRP A 150 6.17 -2.13 7.46
CA TRP A 150 6.95 -1.03 6.89
C TRP A 150 6.11 0.20 6.62
N ARG A 151 6.74 1.37 6.69
CA ARG A 151 6.17 2.65 6.29
C ARG A 151 7.12 3.36 5.34
N ASP A 152 6.54 4.08 4.40
CA ASP A 152 7.29 4.87 3.44
C ASP A 152 7.99 6.07 4.11
N VAL A 153 9.27 6.23 3.81
CA VAL A 153 10.11 7.38 4.16
C VAL A 153 10.92 7.84 2.94
N SER A 154 10.51 7.42 1.74
CA SER A 154 11.18 7.73 0.48
C SER A 154 11.23 9.23 0.24
N SER A 155 12.32 9.66 -0.38
CA SER A 155 12.55 11.05 -0.78
C SER A 155 13.09 11.09 -2.20
N GLY A 156 12.33 11.73 -3.10
CA GLY A 156 12.62 11.69 -4.53
C GLY A 156 12.52 10.25 -5.08
N HIS A 157 13.56 9.81 -5.80
CA HIS A 157 13.62 8.50 -6.45
C HIS A 157 14.22 7.39 -5.57
N ASN A 158 14.65 7.72 -4.35
CA ASN A 158 15.23 6.74 -3.43
C ASN A 158 14.11 6.04 -2.65
N ILE A 159 13.81 4.79 -3.02
CA ILE A 159 12.86 3.95 -2.29
C ILE A 159 13.47 3.64 -0.92
N ALA A 160 12.85 4.18 0.12
CA ALA A 160 13.28 3.98 1.50
C ALA A 160 12.07 3.67 2.37
N MET A 161 12.14 2.54 3.07
CA MET A 161 11.08 2.05 3.94
C MET A 161 11.65 1.88 5.35
N GLN A 162 10.86 2.23 6.37
CA GLN A 162 11.23 2.09 7.77
C GLN A 162 10.28 1.14 8.49
N ALA A 163 10.78 0.34 9.41
CA ALA A 163 9.94 -0.51 10.24
C ALA A 163 8.93 0.32 11.06
N VAL A 164 7.68 -0.16 11.14
CA VAL A 164 6.65 0.38 12.00
C VAL A 164 6.92 -0.11 13.43
N SER A 165 7.46 0.77 14.28
CA SER A 165 7.84 0.38 15.64
C SER A 165 6.64 0.00 16.51
N PRO A 166 6.82 -0.91 17.50
CA PRO A 166 5.77 -1.22 18.47
C PRO A 166 5.24 0.01 19.21
N GLY A 167 6.13 0.96 19.56
CA GLY A 167 5.75 2.22 20.20
C GLY A 167 4.83 3.07 19.32
N ARG A 168 5.05 3.09 18.00
CA ARG A 168 4.14 3.76 17.06
C ARG A 168 2.78 3.07 17.02
N LYS A 169 2.73 1.74 16.95
CA LYS A 169 1.47 0.99 17.01
C LYS A 169 0.70 1.29 18.30
N ALA A 170 1.39 1.26 19.43
CA ALA A 170 0.82 1.58 20.74
C ALA A 170 0.30 3.02 20.82
N LEU A 171 1.03 3.99 20.27
CA LEU A 171 0.59 5.39 20.22
C LEU A 171 -0.70 5.55 19.43
N TYR A 172 -0.78 4.98 18.22
CA TYR A 172 -1.98 5.09 17.39
C TYR A 172 -3.17 4.35 18.02
N ALA A 173 -2.98 3.11 18.47
CA ALA A 173 -4.02 2.31 19.10
C ALA A 173 -4.51 2.96 20.41
N GLY A 174 -3.61 3.41 21.27
CA GLY A 174 -3.92 4.07 22.53
C GLY A 174 -4.64 5.40 22.34
N THR A 175 -4.21 6.21 21.37
CA THR A 175 -4.88 7.48 21.03
C THR A 175 -6.31 7.21 20.54
N LEU A 176 -6.50 6.25 19.64
CA LEU A 176 -7.82 5.89 19.14
C LEU A 176 -8.73 5.36 20.26
N ALA A 177 -8.21 4.47 21.12
CA ALA A 177 -8.94 3.94 22.26
C ALA A 177 -9.35 5.04 23.26
N ALA A 178 -8.45 5.98 23.56
CA ALA A 178 -8.73 7.10 24.46
C ALA A 178 -9.81 8.03 23.88
N LEU A 179 -9.75 8.31 22.57
CA LEU A 179 -10.76 9.11 21.88
C LEU A 179 -12.13 8.40 21.86
N ILE A 180 -12.16 7.10 21.58
CA ILE A 180 -13.40 6.29 21.65
C ILE A 180 -13.98 6.32 23.06
N ALA A 181 -13.18 5.99 24.08
CA ALA A 181 -13.60 5.99 25.47
C ALA A 181 -14.14 7.37 25.88
N GLY A 182 -13.43 8.45 25.55
CA GLY A 182 -13.88 9.82 25.85
C GLY A 182 -15.19 10.21 25.17
N ALA A 183 -15.49 9.67 23.98
CA ALA A 183 -16.71 9.94 23.23
C ALA A 183 -17.94 9.14 23.73
N VAL A 184 -17.72 7.92 24.23
CA VAL A 184 -18.81 7.00 24.67
C VAL A 184 -19.05 7.01 26.17
N TRP A 185 -18.05 7.37 26.99
CA TRP A 185 -18.18 7.25 28.44
C TRP A 185 -19.17 8.28 29.00
N PRO A 186 -20.15 7.85 29.81
CA PRO A 186 -21.15 8.74 30.37
C PRO A 186 -20.51 9.84 31.22
N THR A 187 -20.90 11.09 30.96
CA THR A 187 -20.60 12.22 31.84
C THR A 187 -21.62 12.18 32.97
N ARG A 188 -21.17 11.91 34.20
CA ARG A 188 -21.98 12.15 35.41
C ARG A 188 -22.11 13.64 35.65
#